data_AF-A0A160PKQ1-F1
#
_entry.id   AF-A0A160PKQ1-F1
#
_cell.length_a   1.000
_cell.length_b   1.000
_cell.length_c   1.000
_cell.angle_alpha   90.00
_cell.angle_beta   90.00
_cell.angle_gamma   90.00
#
_symmetry.space_group_name_H-M   'P 1'
#
loop_
_entity.id
_entity.type
_entity.pdbx_description
1 polymer ?
#
loop_
_entity_poly.entity_id
_entity_poly.type
_entity_poly.pdbx_seq_one_letter_code
_entity_poly.pdbx_strand_id
1 'polypeptide(L)' 'MLPFFRGERQRGLPDVRAFCSLDPIQVRTEPLPINTGGEIKTMTPALFELLPRALAVFAPEPSASVRRPS' A
#
# COMPACT_ATOMS: atom_id res chain seq x y z
N MET A 1 -9.71 4.71 15.42
CA MET A 1 -9.77 4.10 14.07
C MET A 1 -11.11 4.47 13.45
N LEU A 2 -11.13 5.13 12.28
CA LEU A 2 -12.39 5.57 11.66
C LEU A 2 -13.21 4.34 11.19
N PRO A 3 -14.56 4.32 11.38
CA PRO A 3 -15.39 3.14 11.14
C PRO A 3 -15.32 2.58 9.71
N PHE A 4 -15.17 3.44 8.70
CA PHE A 4 -15.16 3.05 7.29
C PHE A 4 -13.95 2.20 6.87
N PHE A 5 -12.85 2.24 7.62
CA PHE A 5 -11.68 1.38 7.37
C PHE A 5 -11.92 -0.07 7.78
N ARG A 6 -12.79 -0.35 8.77
CA ARG A 6 -13.06 -1.72 9.24
C ARG A 6 -13.88 -2.56 8.27
N GLY A 7 -14.62 -1.91 7.37
CA GLY A 7 -15.49 -2.58 6.41
C GLY A 7 -14.99 -2.54 4.97
N GLU A 8 -13.74 -2.11 4.74
CA GLU A 8 -13.12 -1.96 3.41
C GLU A 8 -13.85 -0.99 2.45
N ARG A 9 -14.72 -0.12 2.97
CA ARG A 9 -15.56 0.79 2.15
C ARG A 9 -14.90 2.12 1.85
N GLN A 10 -13.68 2.35 2.33
CA GLN A 10 -12.98 3.63 2.19
C GLN A 10 -12.72 4.03 0.73
N ARG A 11 -12.66 3.07 -0.19
CA ARG A 11 -12.47 3.34 -1.63
C ARG A 11 -13.64 4.10 -2.26
N GLY A 12 -14.83 4.06 -1.66
CA GLY A 12 -16.03 4.73 -2.18
C GLY A 12 -16.23 6.15 -1.64
N LEU A 13 -15.32 6.68 -0.81
CA LEU A 13 -15.45 8.03 -0.27
C LEU A 13 -15.04 9.08 -1.33
N PRO A 14 -15.78 10.21 -1.46
CA PRO A 14 -15.55 11.20 -2.52
C PRO A 14 -14.12 11.74 -2.60
N ASP A 15 -13.47 11.90 -1.45
CA ASP A 15 -12.12 12.48 -1.34
C ASP A 15 -10.99 11.44 -1.36
N VAL A 16 -11.33 10.16 -1.58
CA VAL A 16 -10.35 9.07 -1.62
C VAL A 16 -10.11 8.67 -3.06
N ARG A 17 -8.86 8.81 -3.51
CA ARG A 17 -8.38 8.25 -4.78
C ARG A 17 -7.51 7.03 -4.51
N ALA A 18 -7.86 5.92 -5.12
CA ALA A 18 -7.08 4.70 -5.08
C ALA A 18 -6.64 4.33 -6.50
N PHE A 19 -5.35 4.07 -6.68
CA PHE A 19 -4.78 3.69 -7.96
C PHE A 19 -3.67 2.64 -7.73
N CYS A 20 -3.37 1.88 -8.78
CA CYS A 20 -2.23 0.97 -8.82
C CYS A 20 -1.24 1.52 -9.84
N SER A 21 0.04 1.53 -9.51
CA SER A 21 1.12 1.93 -10.42
C SER A 21 2.36 1.10 -10.16
N LEU A 22 3.08 0.75 -11.22
CA LEU A 22 4.45 0.26 -11.14
C LEU A 22 5.46 1.38 -11.41
N ASP A 23 5.02 2.51 -11.96
CA ASP A 23 5.86 3.66 -12.24
C ASP A 23 6.24 4.39 -10.94
N PRO A 24 7.42 5.06 -10.90
CA PRO A 24 7.82 5.88 -9.76
C PRO A 24 6.78 6.93 -9.37
N ILE A 25 6.52 7.06 -8.07
CA ILE A 25 5.60 8.05 -7.51
C ILE A 25 6.41 9.12 -6.80
N GLN A 26 6.22 10.37 -7.19
CA GLN A 26 6.84 11.50 -6.51
C GLN A 26 5.83 12.25 -5.64
N VAL A 27 6.19 12.47 -4.38
CA VAL A 27 5.39 13.25 -3.42
C VAL A 27 6.14 14.54 -3.09
N ARG A 28 5.47 15.68 -3.25
CA ARG A 28 6.03 17.03 -3.04
C ARG A 28 5.08 17.88 -2.21
N THR A 29 5.60 18.50 -1.16
CA THR A 29 4.93 19.42 -0.22
C THR A 29 6.01 20.33 0.40
N GLU A 30 5.67 21.20 1.35
CA GLU A 30 6.68 21.65 2.35
C GLU A 30 7.29 20.44 3.09
N PRO A 31 8.50 20.55 3.68
CA PRO A 31 9.13 19.40 4.33
C PRO A 31 8.26 18.78 5.44
N LEU A 32 7.74 17.59 5.17
CA LEU A 32 6.93 16.82 6.10
C LEU A 32 7.55 15.43 6.31
N PRO A 33 7.51 14.88 7.54
CA PRO A 33 8.07 13.57 7.84
C PRO A 33 7.32 12.45 7.12
N ILE A 34 8.08 11.48 6.61
CA ILE A 34 7.56 10.30 5.93
C ILE A 34 7.78 9.08 6.83
N ASN A 35 6.70 8.36 7.14
CA ASN A 35 6.77 7.06 7.79
C ASN A 35 7.00 5.95 6.75
N THR A 36 8.02 5.13 6.96
CA THR A 36 8.33 3.92 6.18
C THR A 36 8.42 2.73 7.13
N GLY A 37 7.49 1.78 7.03
CA GLY A 37 7.52 0.55 7.83
C GLY A 37 7.41 0.77 9.34
N GLY A 38 6.81 1.88 9.78
CA GLY A 38 6.68 2.23 11.21
C GLY A 38 7.71 3.24 11.72
N GLU A 39 8.75 3.56 10.94
CA GLU A 39 9.82 4.47 11.33
C GLU A 39 9.83 5.74 10.46
N ILE A 40 10.21 6.89 11.02
CA ILE A 40 10.40 8.13 10.24
C ILE A 40 11.89 8.25 9.90
N LYS A 41 12.21 8.16 8.61
CA LYS A 41 13.60 8.15 8.12
C LYS A 41 13.93 9.26 7.12
N THR A 42 12.93 9.93 6.58
CA THR A 42 13.09 10.96 5.54
C THR A 42 11.95 11.97 5.58
N MET A 43 12.05 13.03 4.78
CA MET A 43 11.07 14.11 4.63
C MET A 43 10.69 14.27 3.15
N THR A 44 9.55 14.89 2.85
CA THR A 44 9.25 15.34 1.48
C THR A 44 10.17 16.50 1.05
N PRO A 45 10.46 16.65 -0.26
CA PRO A 45 10.01 15.81 -1.37
C PRO A 45 10.69 14.44 -1.39
N ALA A 46 9.94 13.42 -1.80
CA ALA A 46 10.44 12.04 -1.87
C ALA A 46 9.97 11.34 -3.15
N LEU A 47 10.81 10.44 -3.65
CA LEU A 47 10.52 9.53 -4.77
C LEU A 47 10.36 8.12 -4.23
N PHE A 48 9.28 7.45 -4.63
CA PHE A 48 8.98 6.07 -4.27
C PHE A 48 9.03 5.22 -5.53
N GLU A 49 9.88 4.20 -5.52
CA GLU A 49 10.03 3.24 -6.61
C GLU A 49 9.68 1.85 -6.12
N LEU A 50 8.79 1.17 -6.84
CA LEU A 50 8.50 -0.23 -6.58
C LEU A 50 9.55 -1.08 -7.31
N LEU A 51 10.29 -1.89 -6.56
CA LEU A 51 11.21 -2.88 -7.10
C LEU A 51 10.51 -4.25 -7.16
N PRO A 52 9.99 -4.68 -8.32
CA PRO A 52 9.25 -5.93 -8.40
C PRO A 52 10.18 -7.11 -8.15
N ARG A 53 9.74 -8.05 -7.31
CA ARG A 53 10.52 -9.26 -6.98
C ARG A 53 11.91 -8.95 -6.40
N ALA A 54 12.05 -7.85 -5.66
CA ALA A 54 13.32 -7.44 -5.06
C ALA A 54 13.94 -8.49 -4.13
N LEU A 55 13.10 -9.34 -3.50
CA LEU A 55 13.52 -10.36 -2.55
C LEU A 55 12.80 -11.68 -2.85
N ALA A 56 13.55 -12.77 -2.79
CA ALA A 56 12.98 -14.11 -2.69
C ALA A 56 12.64 -14.40 -1.22
N VAL A 57 11.42 -14.87 -0.97
CA VAL A 57 10.93 -15.16 0.38
C VAL A 57 10.35 -16.58 0.41
N PHE A 58 10.51 -17.27 1.54
CA PHE A 58 9.78 -18.51 1.80
C PHE A 58 8.32 -18.17 2.10
N ALA A 59 7.40 -18.70 1.30
CA ALA A 59 5.96 -18.55 1.48
C ALA A 59 5.33 -19.93 1.74
N PRO A 60 4.25 -20.03 2.52
CA PRO A 60 3.53 -21.29 2.66
C PRO A 60 3.01 -21.76 1.29
N GLU A 61 2.94 -23.07 1.11
CA GLU A 61 2.28 -23.66 -0.06
C GLU A 61 0.87 -23.07 -0.20
N PRO A 62 0.45 -22.62 -1.39
CA PRO A 62 -0.90 -22.12 -1.60
C PRO A 62 -1.88 -23.22 -1.17
N SER A 63 -2.69 -22.97 -0.15
CA SER A 63 -3.73 -23.91 0.23
C SER A 63 -4.63 -24.13 -0.98
N ALA A 64 -4.81 -25.38 -1.39
CA ALA A 64 -5.73 -25.73 -2.46
C ALA A 64 -7.08 -25.10 -2.12
N SER A 65 -7.52 -24.14 -2.94
CA SER A 65 -8.79 -23.45 -2.73
C SER A 65 -9.89 -24.50 -2.59
N VAL A 66 -10.47 -24.64 -1.41
CA VAL A 66 -11.71 -25.38 -1.25
C VAL A 66 -12.77 -24.60 -2.03
N ARG A 67 -13.06 -25.03 -3.26
CA ARG A 67 -14.24 -24.59 -3.99
C ARG A 67 -15.43 -24.95 -3.13
N ARG A 68 -16.11 -23.96 -2.54
CA ARG A 68 -17.46 -24.19 -2.01
C ARG A 68 -18.37 -24.47 -3.22
N PRO A 69 -19.05 -25.63 -3.28
CA PRO A 69 -20.08 -25.85 -4.28
C PRO A 69 -21.25 -24.90 -4.01
N SER A 70 -21.85 -24.47 -5.12
CA SER A 70 -23.02 -23.58 -5.26
C SER A 70 -24.25 -24.04 -4.50
#